data_AF-A0A9P9TFA5-F1
#
_entry.id   AF-A0A9P9TFA5-F1
#
_cell.length_a   1.000
_cell.length_b   1.000
_cell.length_c   1.000
_cell.angle_alpha   90.00
_cell.angle_beta   90.00
_cell.angle_gamma   90.00
#
_symmetry.space_group_name_H-M   'P 1'
#
loop_
_entity.id
_entity.type
_entity.pdbx_description
1 polymer ?
#
loop_
_entity_poly.entity_id
_entity_poly.type
_entity_poly.pdbx_seq_one_letter_code
_entity_poly.pdbx_strand_id
1 'polypeptide(L)'
;MFARSHLATDGPVDRVLQELRLMDTSRLGKITGGSCKTAHFQAVLSFSTIIFGTKYGQADITRDGFVSHGTTLQQLNRALAEPNSHDSDEIIVSIITLAIQETLVPSSPNNFVNHMQGMEKILALRDPTLPQSPSTVHLYKCLRHMLLSAALIGGTPTILAKPEWKALLREHSTTEEQLQEQRLFEILADCTVLASERNKLLKRQRDDGEDTCAQIGSVRDGTERVCMELRIWRTEWGADPQNAFIKMPTTLESPQSATGDDKVAYPTEIVFTSIKSAQMFMLYN
;
A
#
# COMPACT_ATOMS: atom_id res chain seq x y z
N MET A 1 -16.72 -16.39 2.25
CA MET A 1 -16.55 -14.98 2.66
C MET A 1 -16.05 -14.20 1.46
N PHE A 2 -16.89 -13.28 1.00
CA PHE A 2 -16.80 -12.61 -0.29
C PHE A 2 -15.58 -11.68 -0.45
N ALA A 3 -15.11 -11.05 0.63
CA ALA A 3 -14.00 -10.12 0.61
C ALA A 3 -12.65 -10.75 0.18
N ARG A 4 -12.47 -12.07 0.35
CA ARG A 4 -11.19 -12.75 0.03
C ARG A 4 -10.80 -12.70 -1.44
N SER A 5 -11.77 -12.62 -2.37
CA SER A 5 -11.45 -12.55 -3.80
C SER A 5 -10.80 -11.22 -4.21
N HIS A 6 -10.79 -10.24 -3.31
CA HIS A 6 -10.26 -8.88 -3.53
C HIS A 6 -9.00 -8.60 -2.70
N LEU A 7 -8.47 -9.61 -2.01
CA LEU A 7 -7.31 -9.49 -1.14
C LEU A 7 -6.18 -10.38 -1.63
N ALA A 8 -4.94 -9.99 -1.35
CA ALA A 8 -3.80 -10.86 -1.53
C ALA A 8 -3.95 -12.11 -0.63
N THR A 9 -3.87 -13.29 -1.24
CA THR A 9 -3.86 -14.57 -0.52
C THR A 9 -2.77 -14.56 0.55
N ASP A 10 -3.12 -14.98 1.76
CA ASP A 10 -2.23 -15.03 2.94
C ASP A 10 -1.66 -13.68 3.41
N GLY A 11 -2.14 -12.56 2.85
CA GLY A 11 -1.86 -11.22 3.35
C GLY A 11 -2.49 -10.96 4.73
N PRO A 12 -2.11 -9.86 5.41
CA PRO A 12 -2.51 -9.60 6.80
C PRO A 12 -4.05 -9.54 6.97
N VAL A 13 -4.76 -8.94 6.02
CA VAL A 13 -6.23 -8.87 6.05
C VAL A 13 -6.87 -10.23 5.79
N ASP A 14 -6.28 -11.05 4.90
CA ASP A 14 -6.78 -12.41 4.64
C ASP A 14 -6.62 -13.32 5.87
N ARG A 15 -5.50 -13.22 6.59
CA ARG A 15 -5.27 -13.98 7.82
C ARG A 15 -6.32 -13.64 8.89
N VAL A 16 -6.62 -12.36 9.09
CA VAL A 16 -7.69 -11.96 10.02
C VAL A 16 -9.05 -12.47 9.56
N LEU A 17 -9.35 -12.47 8.26
CA LEU A 17 -10.57 -13.10 7.74
C LEU A 17 -10.61 -14.60 8.00
N GLN A 18 -9.48 -15.30 7.95
CA GLN A 18 -9.39 -16.72 8.29
C GLN A 18 -9.63 -16.94 9.79
N GLU A 19 -9.03 -16.13 10.65
CA GLU A 19 -9.24 -16.19 12.11
C GLU A 19 -10.70 -15.91 12.50
N LEU A 20 -11.33 -14.91 11.89
CA LEU A 20 -12.75 -14.60 12.10
C LEU A 20 -13.67 -15.78 11.79
N ARG A 21 -13.33 -16.62 10.80
CA ARG A 21 -14.12 -17.83 10.49
C ARG A 21 -14.01 -18.89 11.57
N LEU A 22 -12.89 -18.94 12.27
CA LEU A 22 -12.63 -19.88 13.36
C LEU A 22 -13.18 -19.36 14.69
N MET A 23 -13.50 -18.08 14.79
CA MET A 23 -14.09 -17.48 15.97
C MET A 23 -15.58 -17.77 16.08
N ASP A 24 -15.98 -18.22 17.27
CA ASP A 24 -17.37 -18.49 17.61
C ASP A 24 -18.19 -17.18 17.62
N THR A 25 -19.37 -17.19 16.97
CA THR A 25 -20.22 -16.01 16.73
C THR A 25 -20.65 -15.29 18.02
N SER A 26 -20.69 -16.02 19.13
CA SER A 26 -20.97 -15.50 20.48
C SER A 26 -19.88 -14.54 21.01
N ARG A 27 -18.64 -14.65 20.52
CA ARG A 27 -17.51 -13.77 20.89
C ARG A 27 -17.50 -12.46 20.10
N LEU A 28 -18.06 -12.45 18.89
CA LEU A 28 -18.16 -11.25 18.06
C LEU A 28 -18.99 -10.13 18.72
N GLY A 29 -20.03 -10.50 19.46
CA GLY A 29 -20.84 -9.53 20.22
C GLY A 29 -20.08 -8.86 21.38
N LYS A 30 -19.07 -9.54 21.96
CA LYS A 30 -18.22 -9.03 23.04
C LYS A 30 -17.04 -8.18 22.53
N ILE A 31 -16.70 -8.25 21.24
CA ILE A 31 -15.66 -7.43 20.59
C ILE A 31 -16.04 -5.93 20.60
N THR A 32 -17.30 -5.58 20.82
CA THR A 32 -17.76 -4.20 21.03
C THR A 32 -17.22 -3.55 22.32
N GLY A 33 -16.64 -4.34 23.24
CA GLY A 33 -16.07 -3.90 24.50
C GLY A 33 -14.62 -3.39 24.41
N GLY A 34 -14.41 -2.27 23.72
CA GLY A 34 -13.38 -1.25 24.01
C GLY A 34 -11.88 -1.62 23.99
N SER A 35 -11.46 -2.88 23.85
CA SER A 35 -10.04 -3.23 23.87
C SER A 35 -9.39 -3.07 22.49
N CYS A 36 -8.25 -2.36 22.46
CA CYS A 36 -7.31 -2.25 21.33
C CYS A 36 -7.11 -3.58 20.57
N LYS A 37 -7.09 -4.71 21.30
CA LYS A 37 -6.84 -6.06 20.78
C LYS A 37 -7.87 -6.60 19.79
N THR A 38 -8.96 -5.89 19.52
CA THR A 38 -10.03 -6.39 18.63
C THR A 38 -10.42 -5.43 17.51
N ALA A 39 -9.76 -4.27 17.40
CA ALA A 39 -10.05 -3.27 16.39
C ALA A 39 -9.90 -3.82 14.95
N HIS A 40 -8.91 -4.69 14.73
CA HIS A 40 -8.65 -5.29 13.43
C HIS A 40 -9.78 -6.20 12.96
N PHE A 41 -10.39 -6.97 13.87
CA PHE A 41 -11.57 -7.77 13.56
C PHE A 41 -12.75 -6.92 13.11
N GLN A 42 -13.00 -5.80 13.79
CA GLN A 42 -14.08 -4.89 13.41
C GLN A 42 -13.79 -4.18 12.09
N ALA A 43 -12.54 -3.78 11.83
CA ALA A 43 -12.13 -3.22 10.55
C ALA A 43 -12.39 -4.19 9.39
N VAL A 44 -12.04 -5.46 9.59
CA VAL A 44 -12.23 -6.51 8.58
C VAL A 44 -13.70 -6.82 8.36
N LEU A 45 -14.51 -6.80 9.42
CA LEU A 45 -15.96 -6.98 9.31
C LEU A 45 -16.61 -5.81 8.58
N SER A 46 -16.31 -4.56 8.97
CA SER A 46 -16.87 -3.37 8.30
C SER A 46 -16.48 -3.33 6.83
N PHE A 47 -15.21 -3.61 6.52
CA PHE A 47 -14.72 -3.76 5.15
C PHE A 47 -15.53 -4.79 4.37
N SER A 48 -15.67 -6.00 4.91
CA SER A 48 -16.39 -7.09 4.25
C SER A 48 -17.85 -6.74 3.97
N THR A 49 -18.52 -6.09 4.92
CA THR A 49 -19.91 -5.65 4.81
C THR A 49 -20.06 -4.56 3.74
N ILE A 50 -19.17 -3.57 3.71
CA ILE A 50 -19.19 -2.49 2.71
C ILE A 50 -18.98 -3.04 1.31
N ILE A 51 -17.94 -3.84 1.09
CA ILE A 51 -17.63 -4.40 -0.23
C ILE A 51 -18.78 -5.29 -0.72
N PHE A 52 -19.36 -6.10 0.17
CA PHE A 52 -20.51 -6.93 -0.18
C PHE A 52 -21.73 -6.09 -0.57
N GLY A 53 -22.14 -5.16 0.28
CA GLY A 53 -23.29 -4.29 0.01
C GLY A 53 -23.13 -3.54 -1.30
N THR A 54 -21.95 -2.96 -1.53
CA THR A 54 -21.66 -2.17 -2.74
C THR A 54 -21.66 -3.03 -4.00
N LYS A 55 -21.01 -4.21 -4.01
CA LYS A 55 -20.96 -5.04 -5.23
C LYS A 55 -22.33 -5.57 -5.64
N TYR A 56 -23.19 -5.87 -4.66
CA TYR A 56 -24.52 -6.44 -4.93
C TYR A 56 -25.65 -5.40 -4.91
N GLY A 57 -25.33 -4.11 -4.85
CA GLY A 57 -26.34 -3.03 -4.87
C GLY A 57 -27.26 -3.01 -3.65
N GLN A 58 -26.83 -3.56 -2.51
CA GLN A 58 -27.63 -3.63 -1.28
C GLN A 58 -27.35 -2.41 -0.39
N ALA A 59 -28.06 -1.30 -0.67
CA ALA A 59 -27.83 -0.01 -0.03
C ALA A 59 -27.93 -0.04 1.51
N ASP A 60 -28.86 -0.81 2.07
CA ASP A 60 -28.98 -0.94 3.54
C ASP A 60 -27.75 -1.62 4.15
N ILE A 61 -27.22 -2.68 3.52
CA ILE A 61 -26.00 -3.35 3.99
C ILE A 61 -24.78 -2.42 3.86
N THR A 62 -24.67 -1.69 2.75
CA THR A 62 -23.60 -0.70 2.58
C THR A 62 -23.65 0.37 3.67
N ARG A 63 -24.84 0.91 3.96
CA ARG A 63 -25.04 1.89 5.02
C ARG A 63 -24.63 1.33 6.39
N ASP A 64 -25.08 0.14 6.73
CA ASP A 64 -24.75 -0.52 8.00
C ASP A 64 -23.23 -0.79 8.11
N GLY A 65 -22.61 -1.18 7.00
CA GLY A 65 -21.16 -1.31 6.88
C GLY A 65 -20.42 0.00 7.18
N PHE A 66 -20.89 1.13 6.65
CA PHE A 66 -20.30 2.45 6.93
C PHE A 66 -20.55 2.94 8.37
N VAL A 67 -21.69 2.62 8.97
CA VAL A 67 -21.92 2.85 10.41
C VAL A 67 -20.91 2.07 11.26
N SER A 68 -20.69 0.80 10.91
CA SER A 68 -19.67 -0.03 11.56
C SER A 68 -18.26 0.52 11.33
N HIS A 69 -17.93 0.98 10.11
CA HIS A 69 -16.65 1.62 9.81
C HIS A 69 -16.39 2.85 10.69
N GLY A 70 -17.37 3.75 10.84
CA GLY A 70 -17.24 4.92 11.72
C GLY A 70 -17.02 4.53 13.18
N THR A 71 -17.69 3.47 13.64
CA THR A 71 -17.48 2.91 14.98
C THR A 71 -16.07 2.34 15.15
N THR A 72 -15.58 1.60 14.16
CA THR A 72 -14.20 1.06 14.13
C THR A 72 -13.17 2.20 14.19
N LEU A 73 -13.37 3.30 13.45
CA LEU A 73 -12.47 4.45 13.50
C LEU A 73 -12.40 5.08 14.89
N GLN A 74 -13.55 5.23 15.57
CA GLN A 74 -13.57 5.77 16.93
C GLN A 74 -12.83 4.85 17.91
N GLN A 75 -12.98 3.54 17.77
CA GLN A 75 -12.27 2.58 18.62
C GLN A 75 -10.76 2.57 18.34
N LEU A 76 -10.37 2.59 17.06
CA LEU A 76 -8.97 2.72 16.67
C LEU A 76 -8.36 4.00 17.24
N ASN A 77 -9.06 5.13 17.15
CA ASN A 77 -8.60 6.40 17.73
C ASN A 77 -8.40 6.32 19.25
N ARG A 78 -9.33 5.68 19.98
CA ARG A 78 -9.18 5.45 21.43
C ARG A 78 -8.00 4.53 21.74
N ALA A 79 -7.83 3.46 20.97
CA ALA A 79 -6.71 2.54 21.13
C ALA A 79 -5.36 3.22 20.91
N LEU A 80 -5.28 4.12 19.91
CA LEU A 80 -4.08 4.93 19.64
C LEU A 80 -3.74 5.91 20.77
N ALA A 81 -4.69 6.26 21.63
CA ALA A 81 -4.43 7.09 22.81
C ALA A 81 -3.78 6.30 23.96
N GLU A 82 -3.81 4.96 23.94
CA GLU A 82 -3.15 4.14 24.95
C GLU A 82 -1.62 4.18 24.77
N PRO A 83 -0.83 4.26 25.86
CA PRO A 83 0.63 4.17 25.78
C PRO A 83 1.07 2.87 25.10
N ASN A 84 2.09 2.94 24.24
CA ASN A 84 2.68 1.80 23.53
C ASN A 84 1.73 1.07 22.55
N SER A 85 0.56 1.65 22.25
CA SER A 85 -0.36 1.10 21.25
C SER A 85 0.25 1.02 19.85
N HIS A 86 1.25 1.85 19.55
CA HIS A 86 2.00 1.82 18.29
C HIS A 86 2.73 0.50 18.05
N ASP A 87 3.06 -0.28 19.08
CA ASP A 87 3.75 -1.58 18.94
C ASP A 87 2.82 -2.73 18.55
N SER A 88 1.50 -2.53 18.61
CA SER A 88 0.52 -3.57 18.28
C SER A 88 0.36 -3.74 16.77
N ASP A 89 0.61 -4.95 16.27
CA ASP A 89 0.39 -5.30 14.87
C ASP A 89 -1.11 -5.25 14.50
N GLU A 90 -2.01 -5.45 15.46
CA GLU A 90 -3.45 -5.30 15.29
C GLU A 90 -3.83 -3.86 14.89
N ILE A 91 -3.15 -2.85 15.43
CA ILE A 91 -3.33 -1.45 15.01
C ILE A 91 -2.94 -1.30 13.54
N ILE A 92 -1.81 -1.89 13.14
CA ILE A 92 -1.36 -1.85 11.74
C ILE A 92 -2.40 -2.52 10.83
N VAL A 93 -2.86 -3.74 11.16
CA VAL A 93 -3.85 -4.45 10.35
C VAL A 93 -5.14 -3.64 10.23
N SER A 94 -5.61 -3.04 11.34
CA SER A 94 -6.80 -2.18 11.34
C SER A 94 -6.67 -1.04 10.32
N ILE A 95 -5.57 -0.28 10.37
CA ILE A 95 -5.33 0.85 9.47
C ILE A 95 -5.22 0.36 8.01
N ILE A 96 -4.52 -0.75 7.76
CA ILE A 96 -4.40 -1.33 6.41
C ILE A 96 -5.78 -1.71 5.85
N THR A 97 -6.59 -2.38 6.65
CA THR A 97 -7.93 -2.80 6.21
C THR A 97 -8.80 -1.60 5.85
N LEU A 98 -8.77 -0.55 6.67
CA LEU A 98 -9.49 0.68 6.39
C LEU A 98 -8.94 1.39 5.14
N ALA A 99 -7.62 1.39 4.94
CA ALA A 99 -7.01 1.97 3.75
C ALA A 99 -7.38 1.20 2.46
N ILE A 100 -7.38 -0.14 2.50
CA ILE A 100 -7.82 -0.97 1.36
C ILE A 100 -9.31 -0.75 1.07
N GLN A 101 -10.13 -0.55 2.10
CA GLN A 101 -11.52 -0.16 1.88
C GLN A 101 -11.59 1.15 1.08
N GLU A 102 -10.82 2.17 1.46
CA GLU A 102 -10.82 3.47 0.78
C GLU A 102 -10.32 3.41 -0.68
N THR A 103 -9.55 2.40 -1.08
CA THR A 103 -9.17 2.22 -2.50
C THR A 103 -10.26 1.55 -3.32
N LEU A 104 -11.10 0.71 -2.70
CA LEU A 104 -12.15 -0.06 -3.39
C LEU A 104 -13.50 0.64 -3.36
N VAL A 105 -13.86 1.26 -2.23
CA VAL A 105 -15.11 2.01 -2.02
C VAL A 105 -14.76 3.26 -1.21
N PRO A 106 -14.31 4.34 -1.88
CA PRO A 106 -13.89 5.57 -1.22
C PRO A 106 -15.04 6.20 -0.43
N SER A 107 -14.78 6.60 0.82
CA SER A 107 -15.74 7.36 1.64
C SER A 107 -15.57 8.87 1.48
N SER A 108 -14.36 9.34 1.17
CA SER A 108 -14.04 10.74 0.89
C SER A 108 -12.75 10.87 0.08
N PRO A 109 -12.56 11.96 -0.70
CA PRO A 109 -11.27 12.26 -1.31
C PRO A 109 -10.14 12.21 -0.28
N ASN A 110 -8.99 11.67 -0.67
CA ASN A 110 -7.76 11.59 0.11
C ASN A 110 -7.79 10.73 1.39
N ASN A 111 -8.89 10.05 1.73
CA ASN A 111 -8.92 9.23 2.95
C ASN A 111 -7.90 8.08 2.94
N PHE A 112 -7.66 7.46 1.79
CA PHE A 112 -6.55 6.52 1.62
C PHE A 112 -5.20 7.15 2.02
N VAL A 113 -4.90 8.35 1.52
CA VAL A 113 -3.66 9.07 1.82
C VAL A 113 -3.59 9.42 3.31
N ASN A 114 -4.69 9.86 3.90
CA ASN A 114 -4.78 10.18 5.33
C ASN A 114 -4.47 8.95 6.20
N HIS A 115 -5.01 7.77 5.85
CA HIS A 115 -4.68 6.52 6.54
C HIS A 115 -3.20 6.18 6.44
N MET A 116 -2.60 6.33 5.26
CA MET A 116 -1.18 6.03 5.06
C MET A 116 -0.26 7.05 5.75
N GLN A 117 -0.62 8.32 5.81
CA GLN A 117 0.10 9.31 6.62
C GLN A 117 -0.01 9.00 8.12
N GLY A 118 -1.15 8.49 8.57
CA GLY A 118 -1.31 7.95 9.93
C GLY A 118 -0.38 6.77 10.17
N MET A 119 -0.33 5.81 9.23
CA MET A 119 0.56 4.65 9.29
C MET A 119 2.03 5.06 9.37
N GLU A 120 2.48 5.99 8.53
CA GLU A 120 3.84 6.56 8.55
C GLU A 120 4.22 7.07 9.97
N LYS A 121 3.30 7.76 10.65
CA LYS A 121 3.52 8.23 12.03
C LYS A 121 3.60 7.09 13.05
N ILE A 122 2.78 6.05 12.90
CA ILE A 122 2.84 4.87 13.77
C ILE A 122 4.16 4.12 13.59
N LEU A 123 4.58 3.91 12.34
CA LEU A 123 5.86 3.28 12.05
C LEU A 123 7.03 4.14 12.56
N ALA A 124 6.93 5.47 12.50
CA ALA A 124 7.96 6.37 13.03
C ALA A 124 8.16 6.26 14.56
N LEU A 125 7.17 5.75 15.29
CA LEU A 125 7.28 5.48 16.72
C LEU A 125 7.90 4.12 17.02
N ARG A 126 7.96 3.21 16.04
CA ARG A 126 8.62 1.91 16.18
C ARG A 126 10.12 2.05 15.93
N ASP A 127 10.90 1.26 16.65
CA ASP A 127 12.34 1.16 16.44
C ASP A 127 12.67 0.00 15.49
N PRO A 128 13.05 0.26 14.23
CA PRO A 128 13.39 -0.78 13.26
C PRO A 128 14.75 -1.45 13.54
N THR A 129 15.54 -0.95 14.49
CA THR A 129 16.83 -1.53 14.88
C THR A 129 16.69 -2.63 15.93
N LEU A 130 15.54 -2.69 16.60
CA LEU A 130 15.23 -3.75 17.55
C LEU A 130 14.77 -5.02 16.83
N PRO A 131 15.04 -6.22 17.38
CA PRO A 131 14.57 -7.47 16.81
C PRO A 131 13.05 -7.47 16.62
N GLN A 132 12.61 -7.70 15.39
CA GLN A 132 11.20 -7.79 15.02
C GLN A 132 10.81 -9.24 14.78
N SER A 133 9.56 -9.60 15.08
CA SER A 133 9.07 -10.93 14.74
C SER A 133 8.97 -11.10 13.21
N PRO A 134 9.17 -12.31 12.65
CA PRO A 134 8.99 -12.54 11.22
C PRO A 134 7.61 -12.14 10.70
N SER A 135 6.56 -12.30 11.52
CA SER A 135 5.20 -11.85 11.19
C SER A 135 5.10 -10.33 11.08
N THR A 136 5.70 -9.59 12.01
CA THR A 136 5.71 -8.13 12.00
C THR A 136 6.45 -7.59 10.77
N VAL A 137 7.61 -8.18 10.43
CA VAL A 137 8.35 -7.77 9.22
C VAL A 137 7.57 -8.13 7.95
N HIS A 138 6.87 -9.26 7.92
CA HIS A 138 5.97 -9.58 6.82
C HIS A 138 4.86 -8.53 6.66
N LEU A 139 4.26 -8.04 7.75
CA LEU A 139 3.32 -6.91 7.70
C LEU A 139 3.97 -5.66 7.08
N TYR A 140 5.18 -5.29 7.50
CA TYR A 140 5.90 -4.16 6.90
C TYR A 140 6.14 -4.36 5.39
N LYS A 141 6.49 -5.58 4.96
CA LYS A 141 6.66 -5.90 3.55
C LYS A 141 5.36 -5.72 2.75
N CYS A 142 4.22 -6.11 3.30
CA CYS A 142 2.90 -5.90 2.68
C CYS A 142 2.49 -4.43 2.60
N LEU A 143 3.00 -3.58 3.49
CA LEU A 143 2.69 -2.15 3.53
C LEU A 143 3.39 -1.33 2.46
N ARG A 144 4.56 -1.79 1.97
CA ARG A 144 5.47 -0.98 1.16
C ARG A 144 4.80 -0.30 -0.03
N HIS A 145 3.98 -1.03 -0.77
CA HIS A 145 3.30 -0.50 -1.95
C HIS A 145 2.33 0.65 -1.61
N MET A 146 1.55 0.50 -0.53
CA MET A 146 0.58 1.52 -0.13
C MET A 146 1.28 2.77 0.42
N LEU A 147 2.34 2.59 1.23
CA LEU A 147 3.14 3.69 1.75
C LEU A 147 3.81 4.49 0.62
N LEU A 148 4.46 3.80 -0.32
CA LEU A 148 5.06 4.44 -1.49
C LEU A 148 4.03 5.20 -2.33
N SER A 149 2.89 4.55 -2.62
CA SER A 149 1.83 5.18 -3.41
C SER A 149 1.33 6.47 -2.75
N ALA A 150 1.03 6.42 -1.44
CA ALA A 150 0.56 7.59 -0.71
C ALA A 150 1.62 8.70 -0.60
N ALA A 151 2.90 8.33 -0.40
CA ALA A 151 4.02 9.27 -0.34
C ALA A 151 4.25 9.98 -1.69
N LEU A 152 4.18 9.25 -2.80
CA LEU A 152 4.27 9.82 -4.15
C LEU A 152 3.09 10.74 -4.46
N ILE A 153 1.86 10.31 -4.17
CA ILE A 153 0.64 11.12 -4.35
C ILE A 153 0.71 12.40 -3.51
N GLY A 154 1.12 12.27 -2.24
CA GLY A 154 1.23 13.38 -1.31
C GLY A 154 2.45 14.28 -1.54
N GLY A 155 3.41 13.86 -2.37
CA GLY A 155 4.67 14.56 -2.56
C GLY A 155 5.49 14.68 -1.27
N THR A 156 5.43 13.67 -0.40
CA THR A 156 6.13 13.59 0.89
C THR A 156 7.13 12.44 0.90
N PRO A 157 8.24 12.52 1.66
CA PRO A 157 9.12 11.38 1.85
C PRO A 157 8.41 10.25 2.61
N THR A 158 8.64 8.99 2.22
CA THR A 158 8.20 7.83 3.01
C THR A 158 9.24 7.45 4.08
N ILE A 159 8.80 6.89 5.21
CA ILE A 159 9.66 6.28 6.23
C ILE A 159 10.55 5.18 5.67
N LEU A 160 10.12 4.50 4.60
CA LEU A 160 10.88 3.43 3.96
C LEU A 160 12.17 3.93 3.29
N ALA A 161 12.32 5.24 3.09
CA ALA A 161 13.53 5.84 2.56
C ALA A 161 14.65 5.91 3.62
N LYS A 162 14.30 5.78 4.90
CA LYS A 162 15.29 5.87 5.99
C LYS A 162 16.23 4.65 5.99
N PRO A 163 17.54 4.84 6.21
CA PRO A 163 18.52 3.75 6.16
C PRO A 163 18.19 2.55 7.06
N GLU A 164 17.70 2.82 8.27
CA GLU A 164 17.34 1.80 9.26
C GLU A 164 16.16 0.92 8.80
N TRP A 165 15.18 1.49 8.09
CA TRP A 165 14.05 0.75 7.53
C TRP A 165 14.46 -0.08 6.31
N LYS A 166 15.34 0.45 5.46
CA LYS A 166 15.92 -0.31 4.34
C LYS A 166 16.71 -1.51 4.86
N ALA A 167 17.55 -1.30 5.87
CA ALA A 167 18.36 -2.34 6.50
C ALA A 167 17.49 -3.47 7.06
N LEU A 168 16.47 -3.14 7.87
CA LEU A 168 15.52 -4.12 8.44
C LEU A 168 14.87 -4.98 7.35
N LEU A 169 14.33 -4.34 6.30
CA LEU A 169 13.60 -5.04 5.24
C LEU A 169 14.52 -5.91 4.38
N ARG A 170 15.76 -5.46 4.15
CA ARG A 170 16.78 -6.20 3.40
C ARG A 170 17.28 -7.42 4.17
N GLU A 171 17.51 -7.30 5.47
CA GLU A 171 17.92 -8.43 6.33
C GLU A 171 16.92 -9.59 6.27
N HIS A 172 15.64 -9.27 6.10
CA HIS A 172 14.56 -10.26 6.01
C HIS A 172 14.24 -10.71 4.58
N SER A 173 15.04 -10.32 3.58
CA SER A 173 14.95 -10.83 2.21
C SER A 173 15.99 -11.92 2.01
N THR A 174 15.53 -13.17 1.93
CA THR A 174 16.39 -14.36 1.97
C THR A 174 16.65 -14.98 0.60
N THR A 175 15.88 -14.59 -0.42
CA THR A 175 16.06 -15.05 -1.80
C THR A 175 16.50 -13.92 -2.71
N GLU A 176 17.15 -14.25 -3.82
CA GLU A 176 17.53 -13.26 -4.84
C GLU A 176 16.29 -12.51 -5.38
N GLU A 177 15.19 -13.21 -5.63
CA GLU A 177 13.90 -12.60 -6.02
C GLU A 177 13.45 -11.53 -5.01
N GLN A 178 13.51 -11.84 -3.71
CA GLN A 178 13.13 -10.90 -2.65
C GLN A 178 14.10 -9.73 -2.50
N LEU A 179 15.38 -9.94 -2.78
CA LEU A 179 16.39 -8.87 -2.78
C LEU A 179 16.18 -7.93 -3.98
N GLN A 180 15.90 -8.47 -5.16
CA GLN A 180 15.55 -7.69 -6.34
C GLN A 180 14.26 -6.90 -6.12
N GLU A 181 13.24 -7.53 -5.53
CA GLU A 181 12.01 -6.85 -5.12
C GLU A 181 12.32 -5.69 -4.16
N GLN A 182 13.03 -5.98 -3.07
CA GLN A 182 13.36 -4.99 -2.06
C GLN A 182 14.18 -3.83 -2.64
N ARG A 183 15.12 -4.09 -3.55
CA ARG A 183 15.92 -3.05 -4.23
C ARG A 183 15.04 -2.07 -5.01
N LEU A 184 14.01 -2.54 -5.72
CA LEU A 184 13.08 -1.63 -6.40
C LEU A 184 12.34 -0.74 -5.39
N PHE A 185 11.84 -1.32 -4.31
CA PHE A 185 11.16 -0.56 -3.25
C PHE A 185 12.07 0.49 -2.62
N GLU A 186 13.35 0.20 -2.43
CA GLU A 186 14.33 1.17 -1.91
C GLU A 186 14.56 2.34 -2.86
N ILE A 187 14.74 2.06 -4.16
CA ILE A 187 14.90 3.09 -5.21
C ILE A 187 13.66 3.98 -5.25
N LEU A 188 12.46 3.39 -5.23
CA LEU A 188 11.21 4.15 -5.23
C LEU A 188 10.99 4.94 -3.95
N ALA A 189 11.46 4.45 -2.80
CA ALA A 189 11.45 5.22 -1.56
C ALA A 189 12.33 6.47 -1.69
N ASP A 190 13.51 6.37 -2.31
CA ASP A 190 14.38 7.51 -2.60
C ASP A 190 13.75 8.50 -3.59
N CYS A 191 12.98 8.01 -4.58
CA CYS A 191 12.18 8.88 -5.44
C CYS A 191 11.24 9.79 -4.63
N THR A 192 10.63 9.28 -3.54
CA THR A 192 9.71 10.09 -2.71
C THR A 192 10.43 11.25 -2.02
N VAL A 193 11.68 11.05 -1.61
CA VAL A 193 12.52 12.08 -0.97
C VAL A 193 12.80 13.19 -1.97
N LEU A 194 13.32 12.83 -3.15
CA LEU A 194 13.65 13.76 -4.22
C LEU A 194 12.41 14.53 -4.72
N ALA A 195 11.26 13.84 -4.85
CA ALA A 195 10.01 14.48 -5.22
C ALA A 195 9.57 15.54 -4.19
N SER A 196 9.69 15.24 -2.90
CA SER A 196 9.42 16.19 -1.82
C SER A 196 10.39 17.38 -1.85
N GLU A 197 11.69 17.15 -2.03
CA GLU A 197 12.69 18.21 -2.13
C GLU A 197 12.43 19.14 -3.31
N ARG A 198 12.17 18.58 -4.50
CA ARG A 198 11.75 19.33 -5.68
C ARG A 198 10.52 20.18 -5.38
N ASN A 199 9.49 19.61 -4.75
CA ASN A 199 8.26 20.34 -4.43
C ASN A 199 8.53 21.51 -3.45
N LYS A 200 9.40 21.32 -2.44
CA LYS A 200 9.82 22.39 -1.52
C LYS A 200 10.55 23.52 -2.24
N LEU A 201 11.45 23.20 -3.17
CA LEU A 201 12.17 24.20 -3.97
C LEU A 201 11.23 24.99 -4.88
N LEU A 202 10.33 24.31 -5.60
CA LEU A 202 9.33 24.97 -6.44
C LEU A 202 8.39 25.89 -5.65
N LYS A 203 8.17 25.60 -4.36
CA LYS A 203 7.41 26.47 -3.47
C LYS A 203 8.22 27.71 -3.09
N ARG A 204 9.46 27.56 -2.61
CA ARG A 204 10.34 28.69 -2.24
C ARG A 204 10.62 29.65 -3.41
N GLN A 205 10.82 29.11 -4.61
CA GLN A 205 10.98 29.94 -5.80
C GLN A 205 9.75 30.82 -6.09
N ARG A 206 8.55 30.27 -5.86
CA ARG A 206 7.30 31.00 -6.08
C ARG A 206 7.01 32.02 -4.99
N ASP A 207 7.23 31.63 -3.74
CA ASP A 207 6.79 32.39 -2.57
C ASP A 207 7.85 33.42 -2.13
N ASP A 208 9.13 33.06 -2.20
CA ASP A 208 10.22 33.78 -1.54
C ASP A 208 11.23 34.41 -2.52
N GLY A 209 11.18 34.04 -3.81
CA GLY A 209 12.12 34.53 -4.83
C GLY A 209 13.59 34.16 -4.56
N GLU A 210 13.83 33.16 -3.71
CA GLU A 210 15.17 32.73 -3.28
C GLU A 210 16.00 32.16 -4.45
N ASP A 211 17.30 32.48 -4.46
CA ASP A 211 18.26 31.77 -5.30
C ASP A 211 18.42 30.34 -4.79
N THR A 212 17.94 29.39 -5.60
CA THR A 212 17.87 27.96 -5.31
C THR A 212 18.77 27.14 -6.24
N CYS A 213 19.66 27.78 -7.01
CA CYS A 213 20.47 27.12 -8.05
C CYS A 213 21.28 25.91 -7.51
N ALA A 214 21.91 26.05 -6.34
CA ALA A 214 22.69 24.98 -5.73
C ALA A 214 21.82 23.78 -5.32
N GLN A 215 20.65 24.04 -4.73
CA GLN A 215 19.72 22.99 -4.31
C GLN A 215 19.06 22.31 -5.50
N ILE A 216 18.77 23.04 -6.58
CA ILE A 216 18.31 22.47 -7.85
C ILE A 216 19.37 21.52 -8.42
N GLY A 217 20.65 21.92 -8.39
CA GLY A 217 21.76 21.05 -8.76
C GLY A 217 21.75 19.75 -7.98
N SER A 218 21.68 19.84 -6.64
CA SER A 218 21.63 18.66 -5.76
C SER A 218 20.44 17.73 -6.06
N VAL A 219 19.24 18.28 -6.28
CA VAL A 219 18.05 17.47 -6.61
C VAL A 219 18.18 16.83 -7.98
N ARG A 220 18.78 17.53 -8.95
CA ARG A 220 19.07 16.99 -10.28
C ARG A 220 20.06 15.83 -10.19
N ASP A 221 21.18 16.01 -9.52
CA ASP A 221 22.20 14.97 -9.34
C ASP A 221 21.63 13.74 -8.62
N GLY A 222 20.79 13.96 -7.60
CA GLY A 222 20.06 12.88 -6.93
C GLY A 222 19.10 12.13 -7.86
N THR A 223 18.36 12.87 -8.69
CA THR A 223 17.44 12.30 -9.69
C THR A 223 18.20 11.48 -10.73
N GLU A 224 19.31 11.99 -11.26
CA GLU A 224 20.15 11.29 -12.22
C GLU A 224 20.70 9.97 -11.64
N ARG A 225 21.14 9.99 -10.38
CA ARG A 225 21.57 8.80 -9.65
C ARG A 225 20.46 7.76 -9.54
N VAL A 226 19.29 8.15 -9.06
CA VAL A 226 18.13 7.26 -8.89
C VAL A 226 17.66 6.70 -10.25
N CYS A 227 17.66 7.52 -11.31
CA CYS A 227 17.37 7.04 -12.66
C CYS A 227 18.39 6.01 -13.15
N MET A 228 19.68 6.19 -12.84
CA MET A 228 20.72 5.22 -13.17
C MET A 228 20.50 3.91 -12.40
N GLU A 229 20.24 3.96 -11.10
CA GLU A 229 19.96 2.78 -10.27
C GLU A 229 18.73 2.03 -10.77
N LEU A 230 17.66 2.73 -11.14
CA LEU A 230 16.44 2.15 -11.68
C LEU A 230 16.68 1.44 -13.02
N ARG A 231 17.52 2.00 -13.89
CA ARG A 231 17.93 1.36 -15.16
C ARG A 231 18.78 0.11 -14.92
N ILE A 232 19.73 0.19 -14.01
CA ILE A 232 20.57 -0.96 -13.61
C ILE A 232 19.67 -2.08 -13.09
N TRP A 233 18.78 -1.76 -12.14
CA TRP A 233 17.81 -2.70 -11.60
C TRP A 233 16.98 -3.33 -12.72
N ARG A 234 16.47 -2.55 -13.68
CA ARG A 234 15.66 -3.07 -14.78
C ARG A 234 16.42 -4.06 -15.65
N THR A 235 17.70 -3.77 -15.93
CA THR A 235 18.57 -4.66 -16.71
C THR A 235 18.82 -5.96 -15.97
N GLU A 236 19.17 -5.90 -14.68
CA GLU A 236 19.42 -7.09 -13.85
C GLU A 236 18.16 -7.94 -13.68
N TRP A 237 17.04 -7.33 -13.27
CA TRP A 237 15.76 -8.02 -13.10
C TRP A 237 15.28 -8.68 -14.40
N GLY A 238 15.50 -8.01 -15.54
CA GLY A 238 15.15 -8.52 -16.86
C GLY A 238 16.06 -9.63 -17.40
N ALA A 239 17.24 -9.83 -16.81
CA ALA A 239 18.15 -10.90 -17.20
C ALA A 239 17.70 -12.27 -16.67
N ASP A 240 16.85 -12.29 -15.63
CA ASP A 240 16.24 -13.52 -15.13
C ASP A 240 15.15 -14.02 -16.09
N PRO A 241 15.26 -15.24 -16.66
CA PRO A 241 14.25 -15.82 -17.54
C PRO A 241 12.85 -15.91 -16.92
N GLN A 242 12.73 -15.97 -15.59
CA GLN A 242 11.44 -16.01 -14.90
C GLN A 242 10.65 -14.70 -15.04
N ASN A 243 11.34 -13.59 -15.31
CA ASN A 243 10.75 -12.27 -15.50
C ASN A 243 10.46 -11.95 -16.98
N ALA A 244 10.68 -12.91 -17.88
CA ALA A 244 10.35 -12.76 -19.29
C ALA A 244 8.84 -12.56 -19.50
N PHE A 245 8.50 -11.74 -20.50
CA PHE A 245 7.13 -11.48 -20.91
C PHE A 245 7.01 -11.44 -22.42
N ILE A 246 5.80 -11.68 -22.92
CA ILE A 246 5.48 -11.64 -24.35
C ILE A 246 4.60 -10.42 -24.59
N LYS A 247 4.90 -9.67 -25.66
CA LYS A 247 4.04 -8.60 -26.16
C LYS A 247 3.12 -9.17 -27.22
N MET A 248 1.83 -9.21 -26.93
CA MET A 248 0.80 -9.65 -27.88
C MET A 248 0.14 -8.41 -28.49
N PRO A 249 0.05 -8.30 -29.83
CA PRO A 249 -0.82 -7.30 -30.44
C PRO A 249 -2.26 -7.65 -30.08
N THR A 250 -3.03 -6.67 -29.60
CA THR A 250 -4.43 -6.88 -29.24
C THR A 250 -5.21 -7.27 -30.51
N THR A 251 -5.51 -8.56 -30.67
CA THR A 251 -6.33 -9.05 -31.79
C THR A 251 -7.78 -8.66 -31.54
N LEU A 252 -8.30 -7.78 -32.40
CA LEU A 252 -9.69 -7.35 -32.42
C LEU A 252 -10.56 -8.49 -32.95
N GLU A 253 -10.87 -9.47 -32.11
CA GLU A 253 -11.85 -10.52 -32.42
C GLU A 253 -12.91 -10.64 -31.33
N SER A 254 -13.92 -9.77 -31.40
CA SER A 254 -15.30 -10.26 -31.37
C SER A 254 -16.27 -9.27 -32.01
N PRO A 255 -17.12 -9.73 -32.94
CA PRO A 255 -18.27 -8.96 -33.41
C PRO A 255 -19.39 -9.00 -32.33
N GLN A 256 -20.10 -7.88 -32.20
CA GLN A 256 -21.36 -7.67 -31.45
C GLN A 256 -21.25 -7.03 -30.05
N SER A 257 -21.13 -5.70 -30.03
CA SER A 257 -22.20 -4.82 -29.53
C SER A 257 -21.81 -3.38 -29.81
N ALA A 258 -22.27 -2.88 -30.96
CA ALA A 258 -22.13 -1.49 -31.34
C ALA A 258 -23.14 -0.65 -30.53
N THR A 259 -22.72 -0.13 -29.38
CA THR A 259 -23.26 1.11 -28.80
C THR A 259 -22.21 1.77 -27.93
N GLY A 260 -21.63 2.88 -28.43
CA GLY A 260 -21.12 3.96 -27.60
C GLY A 260 -19.66 3.88 -27.12
N ASP A 261 -18.77 4.52 -27.89
CA ASP A 261 -17.59 5.27 -27.42
C ASP A 261 -16.47 4.58 -26.60
N ASP A 262 -16.29 3.27 -26.71
CA ASP A 262 -15.09 2.61 -26.15
C ASP A 262 -13.94 2.59 -27.17
N LYS A 263 -13.16 3.68 -27.22
CA LYS A 263 -11.80 3.62 -27.76
C LYS A 263 -10.93 2.79 -26.82
N VAL A 264 -10.72 1.52 -27.16
CA VAL A 264 -9.77 0.66 -26.43
C VAL A 264 -8.36 1.25 -26.56
N ALA A 265 -7.83 1.76 -25.45
CA ALA A 265 -6.68 2.67 -25.42
C ALA A 265 -5.30 1.99 -25.39
N TYR A 266 -5.21 0.66 -25.48
CA TYR A 266 -3.93 -0.05 -25.33
C TYR A 266 -3.71 -1.04 -26.49
N PRO A 267 -2.82 -0.74 -27.45
CA PRO A 267 -2.59 -1.56 -28.63
C PRO A 267 -1.72 -2.81 -28.38
N THR A 268 -1.29 -3.06 -27.13
CA THR A 268 -0.37 -4.17 -26.81
C THR A 268 -0.70 -4.73 -25.44
N GLU A 269 -0.96 -6.03 -25.39
CA GLU A 269 -1.10 -6.80 -24.16
C GLU A 269 0.27 -7.38 -23.77
N ILE A 270 0.63 -7.29 -22.48
CA ILE A 270 1.87 -7.83 -21.95
C ILE A 270 1.54 -9.03 -21.07
N VAL A 271 2.00 -10.21 -21.46
CA VAL A 271 1.70 -11.47 -20.77
C VAL A 271 2.92 -11.95 -20.00
N PHE A 272 2.76 -12.11 -18.68
CA PHE A 272 3.76 -12.68 -17.77
C PHE A 272 3.37 -14.10 -17.36
N THR A 273 4.38 -14.92 -17.07
CA THR A 273 4.21 -16.27 -16.49
C THR A 273 3.90 -16.22 -14.99
N SER A 274 4.20 -15.10 -14.33
CA SER A 274 4.05 -14.89 -12.89
C SER A 274 3.37 -13.55 -12.61
N ILE A 275 2.35 -13.57 -11.75
CA ILE A 275 1.69 -12.35 -11.26
C ILE A 275 2.68 -11.44 -10.52
N LYS A 276 3.67 -12.01 -9.83
CA LYS A 276 4.70 -11.23 -9.15
C LYS A 276 5.56 -10.46 -10.14
N SER A 277 5.96 -11.10 -11.24
CA SER A 277 6.75 -10.42 -12.27
C SER A 277 5.95 -9.30 -12.94
N ALA A 278 4.64 -9.53 -13.16
CA ALA A 278 3.73 -8.47 -13.62
C ALA A 278 3.64 -7.31 -12.61
N GLN A 279 3.49 -7.59 -11.32
CA GLN A 279 3.44 -6.58 -10.26
C GLN A 279 4.74 -5.76 -10.18
N MET A 280 5.89 -6.42 -10.23
CA MET A 280 7.20 -5.77 -10.24
C MET A 280 7.39 -4.89 -11.47
N PHE A 281 6.95 -5.37 -12.63
CA PHE A 281 6.98 -4.58 -13.86
C PHE A 281 6.03 -3.39 -13.78
N MET A 282 4.81 -3.56 -13.27
CA MET A 282 3.87 -2.45 -13.06
C MET A 282 4.41 -1.41 -12.08
N LEU A 283 5.08 -1.83 -11.02
CA LEU A 283 5.68 -0.93 -10.04
C LEU A 283 6.86 -0.13 -10.61
N TYR A 284 7.56 -0.70 -11.60
CA TYR A 284 8.67 -0.04 -12.30
C TYR A 284 8.22 1.01 -13.33
N ASN A 285 7.09 0.81 -14.01
CA ASN A 285 6.63 1.68 -15.12
C ASN A 285 5.72 2.81 -14.63
#